data_AF-A0A8H6IF88-F1
#
_entry.id   AF-A0A8H6IF88-F1
#
_cell.length_a   1.000
_cell.length_b   1.000
_cell.length_c   1.000
_cell.angle_alpha   90.00
_cell.angle_beta   90.00
_cell.angle_gamma   90.00
#
_symmetry.space_group_name_H-M   'P 1'
#
loop_
_entity.id
_entity.type
_entity.pdbx_description
1 polymer ?
#
loop_
_entity_poly.entity_id
_entity_poly.type
_entity_poly.pdbx_seq_one_letter_code
_entity_poly.pdbx_strand_id
1 'polypeptide(L)'
;MLLKEYNAPPPDRKPWAYIADRTMALYAQAKYKNIEPEFLVHPFLQTWRVSLRAKGLPDNLKRMIKAGYDHGVRIVPIGLTNAIRLLMSYWYHIGTRAKLKSIYNDKWGKCLRRTHGLKLVGELVAHAAKSNDALCLANDECECALCAEDSLMGCECPYKCRLNALKKLDNLEDLWDPRKHDDAPADPVSEEGLEVLDDTYVLVPKPTRAPTHPLDLLRVFADPRATTLGHTLIQEYRSVEEDDPERVEYDTEVYTDGSCLNNGTAAAVCGSGLWYGEGDARNTALRVGLEPQSNNVGRARQVSYIPAGEGRASSSSASELDLGTKRWKVKDVRARARPVSSIPVGEGRASSSSAGDLGTKRWKVKDVRARARPVSSIPVGEGRASSSSAGELHPGR
;
A
#
# COMPACT_ATOMS: atom_id res chain seq x y z
N MET A 1 -17.31 8.96 -3.34
CA MET A 1 -17.11 10.40 -3.60
C MET A 1 -16.75 11.17 -2.32
N LEU A 2 -17.59 11.16 -1.27
CA LEU A 2 -17.38 11.93 -0.04
C LEU A 2 -16.03 11.75 0.68
N LEU A 3 -15.48 10.53 0.73
CA LEU A 3 -14.24 10.26 1.48
C LEU A 3 -13.00 10.92 0.85
N LYS A 4 -12.96 11.04 -0.47
CA LYS A 4 -11.85 11.70 -1.19
C LYS A 4 -11.83 13.21 -0.87
N GLU A 5 -12.99 13.85 -0.94
CA GLU A 5 -13.14 15.28 -0.62
C GLU A 5 -12.90 15.57 0.86
N TYR A 6 -13.33 14.68 1.75
CA TYR A 6 -13.10 14.77 3.19
C TYR A 6 -11.61 14.80 3.55
N ASN A 7 -10.84 13.92 2.90
CA ASN A 7 -9.40 13.76 3.12
C ASN A 7 -8.54 14.71 2.26
N ALA A 8 -9.14 15.61 1.49
CA ALA A 8 -8.38 16.57 0.69
C ALA A 8 -7.57 17.51 1.61
N PRO A 9 -6.29 17.80 1.29
CA PRO A 9 -5.49 18.78 2.02
C PRO A 9 -6.01 20.22 1.78
N PRO A 10 -5.72 21.18 2.67
CA PRO A 10 -5.89 22.59 2.36
C PRO A 10 -5.04 23.02 1.14
N PRO A 11 -5.51 23.95 0.29
CA PRO A 11 -6.76 24.69 0.39
C PRO A 11 -7.99 23.95 -0.20
N ASP A 12 -7.79 22.78 -0.82
CA ASP A 12 -8.87 22.04 -1.51
C ASP A 12 -9.90 21.40 -0.55
N ARG A 13 -9.55 21.35 0.74
CA ARG A 13 -10.40 20.80 1.80
C ARG A 13 -11.70 21.58 1.93
N LYS A 14 -12.82 20.88 1.75
CA LYS A 14 -14.15 21.49 1.79
C LYS A 14 -14.53 21.92 3.21
N PRO A 15 -15.22 23.07 3.42
CA PRO A 15 -15.64 23.54 4.75
C PRO A 15 -16.43 22.51 5.57
N TRP A 16 -17.28 21.71 4.93
CA TRP A 16 -18.06 20.67 5.61
C TRP A 16 -17.18 19.59 6.26
N ALA A 17 -15.96 19.36 5.75
CA ALA A 17 -15.03 18.38 6.31
C ALA A 17 -14.58 18.76 7.73
N TYR A 18 -14.42 20.06 8.01
CA TYR A 18 -14.10 20.56 9.35
C TYR A 18 -15.27 20.36 10.33
N ILE A 19 -16.50 20.52 9.85
CA ILE A 19 -17.71 20.22 10.64
C ILE A 19 -17.79 18.71 10.90
N ALA A 20 -17.46 17.88 9.90
CA ALA A 20 -17.40 16.43 10.03
C ALA A 20 -16.34 16.00 11.06
N ASP A 21 -15.13 16.58 11.03
CA ASP A 21 -14.08 16.35 12.03
C ASP A 21 -14.61 16.57 13.44
N ARG A 22 -15.20 17.74 13.69
CA ARG A 22 -15.75 18.12 15.00
C ARG A 22 -16.91 17.22 15.43
N THR A 23 -17.80 16.87 14.49
CA THR A 23 -18.93 15.98 14.77
C THR A 23 -18.42 14.60 15.18
N MET A 24 -17.46 14.04 14.44
CA MET A 24 -16.92 12.71 14.69
C MET A 24 -16.13 12.63 16.00
N ALA A 25 -15.43 13.72 16.37
CA ALA A 25 -14.77 13.84 17.66
C ALA A 25 -15.75 13.70 18.85
N LEU A 26 -16.95 14.29 18.76
CA LEU A 26 -18.00 14.14 19.79
C LEU A 26 -18.49 12.68 19.95
N TYR A 27 -18.38 11.89 18.88
CA TYR A 27 -18.78 10.49 18.83
C TYR A 27 -17.60 9.51 18.83
N ALA A 28 -16.43 9.92 19.33
CA ALA A 28 -15.31 9.01 19.56
C ALA A 28 -15.70 7.84 20.48
N GLN A 29 -15.09 6.67 20.29
CA GLN A 29 -15.35 5.50 21.14
C GLN A 29 -15.02 5.82 22.61
N ALA A 30 -15.73 5.17 23.55
CA ALA A 30 -15.63 5.45 24.98
C ALA A 30 -14.18 5.45 25.51
N LYS A 31 -13.32 4.56 25.02
CA LYS A 31 -11.90 4.49 25.42
C LYS A 31 -11.07 5.73 25.06
N TYR A 32 -11.58 6.60 24.17
CA TYR A 32 -10.93 7.83 23.74
C TYR A 32 -11.54 9.10 24.35
N LYS A 33 -12.63 8.98 25.11
CA LYS A 33 -13.34 10.12 25.73
C LYS A 33 -12.63 10.76 26.91
N ASN A 34 -11.44 10.28 27.25
CA ASN A 34 -10.62 10.89 28.30
C ASN A 34 -9.93 12.19 27.82
N ILE A 35 -9.88 12.40 26.51
CA ILE A 35 -9.39 13.64 25.89
C ILE A 35 -10.58 14.43 25.35
N GLU A 36 -10.51 15.75 25.48
CA GLU A 36 -11.52 16.67 25.00
C GLU A 36 -11.64 16.60 23.46
N PRO A 37 -12.86 16.68 22.90
CA PRO A 37 -13.08 16.55 21.46
C PRO A 37 -12.28 17.51 20.57
N GLU A 38 -11.74 18.61 21.10
CA GLU A 38 -10.97 19.60 20.33
C GLU A 38 -9.53 19.20 20.02
N PHE A 39 -9.05 18.15 20.68
CA PHE A 39 -7.75 17.53 20.40
C PHE A 39 -7.91 16.26 19.54
N LEU A 40 -9.14 15.89 19.19
CA LEU A 40 -9.47 14.81 18.26
C LEU A 40 -9.70 15.43 16.87
N VAL A 41 -8.62 15.78 16.20
CA VAL A 41 -8.61 16.55 14.95
C VAL A 41 -9.09 15.73 13.76
N HIS A 42 -8.49 14.54 13.53
CA HIS A 42 -8.81 13.74 12.36
C HIS A 42 -8.64 12.23 12.63
N PRO A 43 -9.68 11.40 12.39
CA PRO A 43 -9.68 9.98 12.77
C PRO A 43 -8.73 9.11 11.94
N PHE A 44 -8.21 9.62 10.81
CA PHE A 44 -7.21 8.91 10.00
C PHE A 44 -5.78 9.44 10.20
N LEU A 45 -5.60 10.59 10.87
CA LEU A 45 -4.27 11.12 11.23
C LEU A 45 -3.86 10.77 12.67
N GLN A 46 -4.77 10.18 13.43
CA GLN A 46 -4.61 9.84 14.84
C GLN A 46 -5.12 8.41 15.09
N THR A 47 -4.78 7.85 16.25
CA THR A 47 -5.11 6.47 16.64
C THR A 47 -6.50 6.29 17.28
N TRP A 48 -7.25 7.38 17.46
CA TRP A 48 -8.62 7.31 17.97
C TRP A 48 -9.59 6.83 16.90
N ARG A 49 -10.73 6.28 17.33
CA ARG A 49 -11.76 5.75 16.41
C ARG A 49 -13.13 6.31 16.74
N VAL A 50 -13.94 6.48 15.70
CA VAL A 50 -15.34 6.91 15.79
C VAL A 50 -16.23 5.72 16.16
N SER A 51 -17.24 5.94 16.98
CA SER A 51 -18.26 4.94 17.29
C SER A 51 -19.32 4.89 16.18
N LEU A 52 -19.23 3.90 15.30
CA LEU A 52 -20.21 3.69 14.23
C LEU A 52 -21.63 3.34 14.74
N ARG A 53 -21.74 2.93 16.01
CA ARG A 53 -23.02 2.60 16.67
C ARG A 53 -23.66 3.81 17.38
N ALA A 54 -23.04 4.99 17.34
CA ALA A 54 -23.58 6.17 18.00
C ALA A 54 -24.90 6.63 17.33
N LYS A 55 -25.96 6.78 18.12
CA LYS A 55 -27.29 7.19 17.63
C LYS A 55 -27.28 8.59 17.00
N GLY A 56 -26.49 9.52 17.54
CA GLY A 56 -26.44 10.91 17.08
C GLY A 56 -25.47 11.18 15.92
N LEU A 57 -24.66 10.21 15.49
CA LEU A 57 -23.77 10.40 14.35
C LEU A 57 -24.58 10.27 13.05
N PRO A 58 -24.59 11.27 12.15
CA PRO A 58 -25.29 11.20 10.88
C PRO A 58 -24.88 9.98 10.03
N ASP A 59 -25.84 9.35 9.36
CA ASP A 59 -25.60 8.08 8.65
C ASP A 59 -24.66 8.23 7.45
N ASN A 60 -24.62 9.39 6.81
CA ASN A 60 -23.62 9.70 5.79
C ASN A 60 -22.19 9.68 6.36
N LEU A 61 -21.96 10.24 7.55
CA LEU A 61 -20.65 10.19 8.22
C LEU A 61 -20.30 8.77 8.67
N LYS A 62 -21.27 8.00 9.18
CA LYS A 62 -21.07 6.57 9.51
C LYS A 62 -20.59 5.79 8.28
N ARG A 63 -21.29 5.93 7.15
CA ARG A 63 -20.92 5.25 5.90
C ARG A 63 -19.54 5.68 5.40
N MET A 64 -19.23 6.98 5.44
CA MET A 64 -17.94 7.52 5.02
C MET A 64 -16.78 6.96 5.85
N ILE A 65 -16.89 7.01 7.19
CA ILE A 65 -15.85 6.48 8.08
C ILE A 65 -15.75 4.97 7.99
N LYS A 66 -16.89 4.26 7.92
CA LYS A 66 -16.88 2.81 7.73
C LYS A 66 -16.13 2.43 6.46
N ALA A 67 -16.40 3.10 5.34
CA ALA A 67 -15.66 2.87 4.10
C ALA A 67 -14.16 3.13 4.26
N GLY A 68 -13.77 4.20 4.97
CA GLY A 68 -12.36 4.46 5.26
C GLY A 68 -11.71 3.38 6.12
N TYR A 69 -12.44 2.81 7.09
CA TYR A 69 -11.95 1.69 7.90
C TYR A 69 -11.84 0.39 7.10
N ASP A 70 -12.89 0.04 6.34
CA ASP A 70 -12.95 -1.18 5.54
C ASP A 70 -11.88 -1.20 4.45
N HIS A 71 -11.59 -0.05 3.85
CA HIS A 71 -10.55 0.10 2.82
C HIS A 71 -9.17 0.50 3.37
N GLY A 72 -8.96 0.41 4.69
CA GLY A 72 -7.64 0.56 5.28
C GLY A 72 -7.00 1.93 5.11
N VAL A 73 -7.80 3.01 5.08
CA VAL A 73 -7.28 4.38 4.97
C VAL A 73 -6.39 4.71 6.16
N ARG A 74 -5.15 5.10 5.88
CA ARG A 74 -4.13 5.40 6.87
C ARG A 74 -3.04 6.30 6.30
N ILE A 75 -2.19 6.81 7.20
CA ILE A 75 -0.97 7.51 6.81
C ILE A 75 0.07 6.50 6.31
N VAL A 76 0.67 6.79 5.17
CA VAL A 76 1.89 6.17 4.67
C VAL A 76 2.95 7.28 4.57
N PRO A 77 4.00 7.28 5.40
CA PRO A 77 4.90 8.42 5.60
C PRO A 77 5.95 8.59 4.48
N ILE A 78 5.54 8.42 3.22
CA ILE A 78 6.41 8.66 2.06
C ILE A 78 6.60 10.16 1.88
N GLY A 79 7.85 10.62 1.85
CA GLY A 79 8.19 12.04 1.73
C GLY A 79 7.92 12.84 3.00
N LEU A 80 7.97 12.21 4.18
CA LEU A 80 7.74 12.89 5.45
C LEU A 80 8.82 13.95 5.75
N THR A 81 8.45 15.23 5.62
CA THR A 81 9.30 16.37 5.97
C THR A 81 9.13 16.78 7.42
N ASN A 82 10.10 17.54 7.95
CA ASN A 82 10.00 18.05 9.31
C ASN A 82 8.81 19.00 9.51
N ALA A 83 8.51 19.83 8.49
CA ALA A 83 7.31 20.67 8.48
C ALA A 83 6.03 19.85 8.69
N ILE A 84 5.91 18.68 8.04
CA ILE A 84 4.76 17.79 8.25
C ILE A 84 4.76 17.20 9.67
N ARG A 85 5.92 16.76 10.19
CA ARG A 85 6.04 16.26 11.58
C ARG A 85 5.53 17.29 12.59
N LEU A 86 5.92 18.55 12.44
CA LEU A 86 5.50 19.64 13.31
C LEU A 86 3.99 19.93 13.22
N LEU A 87 3.38 19.73 12.04
CA LEU A 87 1.95 19.89 11.80
C LEU A 87 1.09 18.69 12.26
N MET A 88 1.69 17.57 12.67
CA MET A 88 0.94 16.42 13.18
C MET A 88 0.32 16.74 14.55
N SER A 89 -0.86 16.19 14.82
CA SER A 89 -1.49 16.27 16.15
C SER A 89 -0.79 15.34 17.13
N TYR A 90 -0.33 15.87 18.27
CA TYR A 90 0.36 15.06 19.30
C TYR A 90 -0.59 14.10 20.04
N TRP A 91 -1.82 14.53 20.33
CA TRP A 91 -2.76 13.70 21.07
C TRP A 91 -3.21 12.53 20.21
N TYR A 92 -3.18 11.31 20.75
CA TYR A 92 -3.41 10.09 19.97
C TYR A 92 -2.55 10.00 18.71
N HIS A 93 -1.33 10.55 18.73
CA HIS A 93 -0.41 10.50 17.61
C HIS A 93 -0.13 9.05 17.18
N ILE A 94 0.07 8.84 15.87
CA ILE A 94 0.22 7.50 15.27
C ILE A 94 1.58 6.86 15.55
N GLY A 95 2.63 7.67 15.63
CA GLY A 95 3.99 7.24 15.95
C GLY A 95 4.33 7.22 17.43
N THR A 96 3.38 6.95 18.33
CA THR A 96 3.66 6.95 19.76
C THR A 96 3.94 5.53 20.26
N ARG A 97 5.10 5.32 20.92
CA ARG A 97 5.63 3.98 21.28
C ARG A 97 4.78 3.24 22.33
N ALA A 98 4.35 3.93 23.39
CA ALA A 98 3.65 3.30 24.50
C ALA A 98 2.12 3.26 24.33
N LYS A 99 1.47 2.20 24.86
CA LYS A 99 0.00 2.09 24.90
C LYS A 99 -0.61 3.21 25.79
N LEU A 100 -1.41 4.04 25.14
CA LEU A 100 -1.60 5.48 25.38
C LEU A 100 -2.46 5.97 26.55
N LYS A 101 -2.89 5.12 27.50
CA LYS A 101 -3.90 5.59 28.48
C LYS A 101 -3.35 6.49 29.59
N SER A 102 -2.18 6.18 30.15
CA SER A 102 -1.65 6.94 31.29
C SER A 102 -1.00 8.26 30.86
N ILE A 103 -0.38 8.28 29.67
CA ILE A 103 0.46 9.39 29.23
C ILE A 103 -0.36 10.65 28.95
N TYR A 104 -1.61 10.54 28.49
CA TYR A 104 -2.40 11.72 28.13
C TYR A 104 -3.19 12.32 29.29
N ASN A 105 -3.47 11.54 30.34
CA ASN A 105 -4.42 11.94 31.38
C ASN A 105 -3.78 12.29 32.72
N ASP A 106 -2.46 12.36 32.75
CA ASP A 106 -1.74 12.91 33.88
C ASP A 106 -2.07 14.40 34.09
N LYS A 107 -1.79 14.89 35.30
CA LYS A 107 -2.03 16.29 35.68
C LYS A 107 -1.45 17.26 34.65
N TRP A 108 -0.21 17.01 34.22
CA TRP A 108 0.50 17.86 33.28
C TRP A 108 -0.03 17.74 31.85
N GLY A 109 -0.42 16.56 31.38
CA GLY A 109 -1.09 16.40 30.09
C GLY A 109 -2.40 17.16 30.00
N LYS A 110 -3.17 17.23 31.10
CA LYS A 110 -4.36 18.08 31.18
C LYS A 110 -4.02 19.56 31.14
N CYS A 111 -2.95 19.99 31.84
CA CYS A 111 -2.47 21.37 31.79
C CYS A 111 -2.04 21.79 30.37
N LEU A 112 -1.21 20.97 29.71
CA LEU A 112 -0.75 21.19 28.33
C LEU A 112 -1.94 21.37 27.35
N ARG A 113 -3.05 20.66 27.56
CA ARG A 113 -4.27 20.82 26.76
C ARG A 113 -5.08 22.05 27.15
N ARG A 114 -5.50 22.14 28.41
CA ARG A 114 -6.54 23.09 28.85
C ARG A 114 -5.99 24.49 29.09
N THR A 115 -4.78 24.55 29.63
CA THR A 115 -4.12 25.81 30.00
C THR A 115 -3.33 26.34 28.82
N HIS A 116 -2.53 25.49 28.19
CA HIS A 116 -1.64 25.90 27.10
C HIS A 116 -2.23 25.69 25.69
N GLY A 117 -3.36 24.99 25.56
CA GLY A 117 -4.02 24.81 24.26
C GLY A 117 -3.25 23.97 23.24
N LEU A 118 -2.19 23.26 23.64
CA LEU A 118 -1.25 22.61 22.73
C LEU A 118 -1.93 21.42 22.04
N LYS A 119 -1.90 21.39 20.71
CA LYS A 119 -2.50 20.36 19.85
C LYS A 119 -1.45 19.67 18.98
N LEU A 120 -0.52 20.44 18.45
CA LEU A 120 0.45 20.00 17.44
C LEU A 120 1.77 19.57 18.09
N VAL A 121 2.50 18.70 17.39
CA VAL A 121 3.86 18.31 17.80
C VAL A 121 4.77 19.54 17.86
N GLY A 122 4.68 20.46 16.89
CA GLY A 122 5.50 21.67 16.87
C GLY A 122 5.24 22.62 18.04
N GLU A 123 3.98 22.76 18.46
CA GLU A 123 3.62 23.54 19.64
C GLU A 123 4.21 22.91 20.92
N LEU A 124 4.22 21.57 21.00
CA LEU A 124 4.80 20.84 22.11
C LEU A 124 6.33 20.98 22.15
N VAL A 125 7.00 20.95 20.99
CA VAL A 125 8.44 21.22 20.86
C VAL A 125 8.77 22.64 21.30
N ALA A 126 8.02 23.65 20.82
CA ALA A 126 8.22 25.04 21.20
C ALA A 126 8.02 25.24 22.71
N HIS A 127 6.98 24.63 23.29
CA HIS A 127 6.72 24.71 24.73
C HIS A 127 7.84 24.03 25.54
N ALA A 128 8.32 22.85 25.12
CA ALA A 128 9.44 22.18 25.78
C ALA A 128 10.74 23.00 25.68
N ALA A 129 11.01 23.64 24.54
CA ALA A 129 12.22 24.44 24.33
C ALA A 129 12.32 25.67 25.25
N LYS A 130 11.20 26.19 25.79
CA LYS A 130 11.21 27.27 26.79
C LYS A 130 12.04 26.93 28.04
N SER A 131 12.26 25.65 28.36
CA SER A 131 13.12 25.27 29.52
C SER A 131 14.62 25.42 29.26
N ASN A 132 15.04 25.63 28.01
CA ASN A 132 16.46 25.81 27.67
C ASN A 132 16.92 27.26 27.86
N ASP A 133 16.03 28.16 28.29
CA ASP A 133 16.40 29.52 28.67
C ASP A 133 17.35 29.46 29.88
N ALA A 134 18.50 30.14 29.79
CA ALA A 134 19.52 30.16 30.83
C ALA A 134 19.00 30.68 32.18
N LEU A 135 17.90 31.45 32.17
CA LEU A 135 17.25 32.00 33.37
C LEU A 135 16.22 31.04 33.97
N CYS A 136 15.87 29.95 33.29
CA CYS A 136 14.92 28.96 33.81
C CYS A 136 15.58 28.08 34.86
N LEU A 137 15.14 28.20 36.11
CA LEU A 137 15.57 27.33 37.20
C LEU A 137 14.81 26.00 37.17
N ALA A 138 15.50 24.93 37.54
CA ALA A 138 14.96 23.58 37.59
C ALA A 138 14.10 23.30 38.84
N ASN A 139 13.22 24.24 39.20
CA ASN A 139 12.39 24.18 40.40
C ASN A 139 10.97 24.69 40.12
N ASP A 140 10.09 24.53 41.10
CA ASP A 140 8.68 24.94 41.00
C ASP A 140 8.49 26.46 41.22
N GLU A 141 9.51 27.14 41.74
CA GLU A 141 9.50 28.56 42.15
C GLU A 141 10.26 29.45 41.17
N CYS A 142 10.45 29.00 39.93
CA CYS A 142 11.19 29.77 38.93
C CYS A 142 10.40 31.04 38.52
N GLU A 143 11.01 32.21 38.72
CA GLU A 143 10.41 33.51 38.40
C GLU A 143 10.87 34.08 37.05
N CYS A 144 11.47 33.27 36.17
CA CYS A 144 11.84 33.75 34.85
C CYS A 144 10.60 34.19 34.05
N ALA A 145 10.78 35.10 33.09
CA ALA A 145 9.68 35.69 32.33
C ALA A 145 8.76 34.63 31.69
N LEU A 146 9.34 33.53 31.17
CA LEU A 146 8.59 32.44 30.56
C LEU A 146 7.78 31.62 31.58
N CYS A 147 8.31 31.38 32.79
CA CYS A 147 7.56 30.76 33.87
C CYS A 147 6.44 31.66 34.36
N ALA A 148 6.71 32.95 34.55
CA ALA A 148 5.72 33.92 34.98
C ALA A 148 4.55 34.01 33.97
N GLU A 149 4.84 34.03 32.67
CA GLU A 149 3.82 33.97 31.61
C GLU A 149 2.97 32.69 31.69
N ASP A 150 3.62 31.52 31.79
CA ASP A 150 2.92 30.24 31.91
C ASP A 150 2.05 30.17 33.17
N SER A 151 2.53 30.71 34.30
CA SER A 151 1.79 30.81 35.56
C SER A 151 0.59 31.75 35.45
N LEU A 152 0.71 32.88 34.75
CA LEU A 152 -0.39 33.81 34.49
C LEU A 152 -1.51 33.18 33.66
N MET A 153 -1.18 32.22 32.78
CA MET A 153 -2.18 31.42 32.06
C MET A 153 -2.90 30.40 32.97
N GLY A 154 -2.41 30.18 34.20
CA GLY A 154 -2.97 29.23 35.16
C GLY A 154 -2.19 27.91 35.26
N CYS A 155 -0.93 27.85 34.81
CA CYS A 155 -0.08 26.67 34.99
C CYS A 155 0.49 26.64 36.41
N GLU A 156 0.19 25.59 37.18
CA GLU A 156 0.64 25.49 38.58
C GLU A 156 2.15 25.30 38.74
N CYS A 157 2.82 24.65 37.78
CA CYS A 157 4.27 24.53 37.77
C CYS A 157 4.77 24.44 36.32
N PRO A 158 5.17 25.59 35.74
CA PRO A 158 5.64 25.66 34.36
C PRO A 158 6.82 24.72 34.07
N TYR A 159 7.80 24.63 34.98
CA TYR A 159 8.97 23.77 34.78
C TYR A 159 8.59 22.29 34.64
N LYS A 160 7.77 21.75 35.56
CA LYS A 160 7.27 20.37 35.49
C LYS A 160 6.38 20.13 34.27
N CYS A 161 5.59 21.13 33.87
CA CYS A 161 4.77 21.08 32.67
C CYS A 161 5.64 20.89 31.41
N ARG A 162 6.72 21.67 31.27
CA ARG A 162 7.68 21.56 30.15
C ARG A 162 8.46 20.26 30.16
N LEU A 163 8.92 19.80 31.33
CA LEU A 163 9.53 18.47 31.45
C LEU A 163 8.56 17.36 31.04
N ASN A 164 7.27 17.51 31.33
CA ASN A 164 6.26 16.56 30.90
C ASN A 164 6.03 16.60 29.37
N ALA A 165 6.07 17.79 28.77
CA ALA A 165 6.05 17.95 27.30
C ALA A 165 7.26 17.26 26.65
N LEU A 166 8.46 17.40 27.23
CA LEU A 166 9.67 16.72 26.76
C LEU A 166 9.53 15.19 26.84
N LYS A 167 9.11 14.65 27.99
CA LYS A 167 8.84 13.20 28.16
C LYS A 167 7.83 12.67 27.15
N LYS A 168 6.85 13.50 26.80
CA LYS A 168 5.83 13.21 25.80
C LYS A 168 6.42 13.16 24.38
N LEU A 169 7.32 14.09 24.04
CA LEU A 169 8.07 14.06 22.78
C LEU A 169 9.01 12.85 22.70
N ASP A 170 9.68 12.49 23.79
CA ASP A 170 10.59 11.33 23.85
C ASP A 170 9.88 9.98 23.66
N ASN A 171 8.56 9.98 23.79
CA ASN A 171 7.71 8.82 23.54
C ASN A 171 7.29 8.69 22.06
N LEU A 172 7.65 9.65 21.19
CA LEU A 172 7.50 9.52 19.75
C LEU A 172 8.55 8.55 19.19
N GLU A 173 8.16 7.77 18.20
CA GLU A 173 9.07 7.02 17.35
C GLU A 173 9.94 7.98 16.54
N ASP A 174 11.15 7.53 16.21
CA ASP A 174 12.18 8.38 15.60
C ASP A 174 11.72 8.97 14.27
N LEU A 175 10.98 8.18 13.50
CA LEU A 175 10.38 8.62 12.23
C LEU A 175 9.51 9.87 12.39
N TRP A 176 8.87 10.03 13.54
CA TRP A 176 7.87 11.07 13.83
C TRP A 176 8.38 12.21 14.73
N ASP A 177 9.57 12.05 15.32
CA ASP A 177 10.15 13.06 16.21
C ASP A 177 10.90 14.13 15.41
N PRO A 178 10.39 15.37 15.31
CA PRO A 178 11.03 16.42 14.52
C PRO A 178 12.43 16.81 15.03
N ARG A 179 12.79 16.46 16.26
CA ARG A 179 14.10 16.79 16.86
C ARG A 179 15.23 15.89 16.35
N LYS A 180 14.88 14.79 15.65
CA LYS A 180 15.82 13.77 15.17
C LYS A 180 16.09 13.85 13.68
N HIS A 181 15.43 14.76 12.97
CA HIS A 181 15.59 14.94 11.54
C HIS A 181 16.06 16.36 11.31
N ASP A 182 17.20 16.51 10.66
CA ASP A 182 17.63 17.82 10.17
C ASP A 182 16.71 18.26 9.03
N ASP A 183 16.45 19.55 8.92
CA ASP A 183 15.70 20.17 7.82
C ASP A 183 16.46 20.11 6.49
N ALA A 184 17.48 19.25 6.36
CA ALA A 184 18.14 19.01 5.09
C ALA A 184 17.04 18.66 4.08
N PRO A 185 16.88 19.44 2.99
CA PRO A 185 15.90 19.13 1.97
C PRO A 185 16.18 17.69 1.56
N ALA A 186 15.19 16.80 1.74
CA ALA A 186 15.34 15.41 1.40
C ALA A 186 15.99 15.35 0.03
N ASP A 187 17.22 14.81 -0.06
CA ASP A 187 17.93 14.72 -1.33
C ASP A 187 16.92 14.15 -2.33
N PRO A 188 16.71 14.82 -3.48
CA PRO A 188 15.79 14.31 -4.48
C PRO A 188 16.25 12.89 -4.74
N VAL A 189 15.43 11.90 -4.35
CA VAL A 189 15.77 10.48 -4.40
C VAL A 189 16.32 10.25 -5.80
N SER A 190 17.65 10.10 -5.91
CA SER A 190 18.29 9.99 -7.20
C SER A 190 17.67 8.78 -7.89
N GLU A 191 17.23 8.94 -9.13
CA GLU A 191 16.64 7.85 -9.91
C GLU A 191 17.62 6.68 -10.11
N GLU A 192 18.89 6.87 -9.74
CA GLU A 192 20.03 5.99 -9.98
C GLU A 192 20.27 4.93 -8.88
N GLY A 193 19.43 4.88 -7.84
CA GLY A 193 19.65 3.99 -6.67
C GLY A 193 18.77 2.74 -6.56
N LEU A 194 17.95 2.40 -7.55
CA LEU A 194 17.24 1.11 -7.58
C LEU A 194 18.09 0.08 -8.33
N GLU A 195 19.05 -0.52 -7.64
CA GLU A 195 19.58 -1.82 -8.07
C GLU A 195 18.43 -2.83 -8.02
N VAL A 196 18.13 -3.43 -9.17
CA VAL A 196 17.06 -4.41 -9.37
C VAL A 196 17.46 -5.69 -8.63
N LEU A 197 17.03 -5.82 -7.38
CA LEU A 197 17.11 -7.04 -6.58
C LEU A 197 15.72 -7.64 -6.47
N ASP A 198 15.47 -8.62 -7.34
CA ASP A 198 14.36 -9.59 -7.37
C ASP A 198 12.92 -9.04 -7.54
N ASP A 199 12.17 -9.66 -8.46
CA ASP A 199 11.03 -9.11 -9.22
C ASP A 199 9.68 -9.00 -8.46
N THR A 200 9.69 -8.70 -7.16
CA THR A 200 8.47 -8.57 -6.33
C THR A 200 8.26 -7.14 -5.80
N TYR A 201 8.31 -6.15 -6.68
CA TYR A 201 7.94 -4.78 -6.29
C TYR A 201 6.45 -4.52 -6.55
N VAL A 202 5.69 -4.29 -5.47
CA VAL A 202 4.45 -3.52 -5.58
C VAL A 202 4.86 -2.10 -5.95
N LEU A 203 4.63 -1.71 -7.22
CA LEU A 203 4.80 -0.33 -7.67
C LEU A 203 3.84 0.56 -6.89
N VAL A 204 4.32 1.13 -5.78
CA VAL A 204 3.65 2.25 -5.13
C VAL A 204 3.94 3.46 -6.02
N PRO A 205 2.94 4.03 -6.71
CA PRO A 205 3.18 5.17 -7.57
C PRO A 205 3.81 6.27 -6.73
N LYS A 206 5.01 6.73 -7.11
CA LYS A 206 5.63 7.89 -6.47
C LYS A 206 4.61 9.03 -6.54
N PRO A 207 4.29 9.69 -5.42
CA PRO A 207 3.36 10.81 -5.47
C PRO A 207 3.91 11.86 -6.43
N THR A 208 3.06 12.34 -7.35
CA THR A 208 3.43 13.34 -8.36
C THR A 208 3.81 14.69 -7.75
N ARG A 209 3.54 14.89 -6.46
CA ARG A 209 3.90 16.09 -5.70
C ARG A 209 4.42 15.68 -4.32
N ALA A 210 5.48 16.35 -3.87
CA ALA A 210 5.94 16.25 -2.50
C ALA A 210 4.82 16.65 -1.52
N PRO A 211 4.59 15.89 -0.44
CA PRO A 211 3.55 16.21 0.52
C PRO A 211 3.88 17.54 1.21
N THR A 212 2.84 18.32 1.47
CA THR A 212 2.94 19.63 2.14
C THR A 212 2.10 19.70 3.41
N HIS A 213 1.18 18.75 3.58
CA HIS A 213 0.26 18.67 4.69
C HIS A 213 0.11 17.21 5.15
N PRO A 214 -0.15 16.92 6.45
CA PRO A 214 -0.39 15.56 6.94
C PRO A 214 -1.42 14.72 6.14
N LEU A 215 -2.45 15.38 5.61
CA LEU A 215 -3.47 14.73 4.77
C LEU A 215 -2.92 14.21 3.44
N ASP A 216 -1.83 14.80 2.92
CA ASP A 216 -1.15 14.32 1.70
C ASP A 216 -0.51 12.95 1.91
N LEU A 217 -0.34 12.51 3.16
CA LEU A 217 0.21 11.21 3.50
C LEU A 217 -0.87 10.10 3.54
N LEU A 218 -2.15 10.45 3.43
CA LEU A 218 -3.21 9.43 3.47
C LEU A 218 -3.20 8.59 2.19
N ARG A 219 -3.28 7.27 2.36
CA ARG A 219 -3.44 6.29 1.28
C ARG A 219 -4.63 5.40 1.58
N VAL A 220 -5.28 4.92 0.53
CA VAL A 220 -6.36 3.92 0.59
C VAL A 220 -5.77 2.58 0.17
N PHE A 221 -6.35 1.48 0.62
CA PHE A 221 -5.89 0.11 0.35
C PHE A 221 -4.47 -0.19 0.85
N ALA A 222 -4.00 0.57 1.83
CA ALA A 222 -2.73 0.28 2.48
C ALA A 222 -2.86 -1.02 3.29
N ASP A 223 -1.84 -1.87 3.21
CA ASP A 223 -1.81 -3.17 3.88
C ASP A 223 -1.89 -3.00 5.42
N PRO A 224 -2.88 -3.60 6.13
CA PRO A 224 -2.92 -3.68 7.59
C PRO A 224 -1.64 -4.19 8.26
N ARG A 225 -0.85 -5.00 7.56
CA ARG A 225 0.38 -5.61 8.07
C ARG A 225 1.65 -4.83 7.72
N ALA A 226 1.58 -3.93 6.73
CA ALA A 226 2.61 -2.92 6.50
C ALA A 226 2.57 -1.94 7.68
N THR A 227 3.16 -2.36 8.78
CA THR A 227 3.27 -1.58 10.01
C THR A 227 4.08 -0.32 9.71
N THR A 228 3.66 0.80 10.33
CA THR A 228 4.48 2.01 10.50
C THR A 228 5.75 1.78 11.33
N LEU A 229 6.03 0.54 11.75
CA LEU A 229 7.26 0.14 12.41
C LEU A 229 8.41 0.28 11.42
N GLY A 230 9.21 1.33 11.60
CA GLY A 230 10.51 1.43 10.98
C GLY A 230 10.48 1.30 9.47
N HIS A 231 9.93 2.31 8.79
CA HIS A 231 10.45 2.60 7.45
C HIS A 231 11.88 3.15 7.61
N THR A 232 12.84 2.28 7.96
CA THR A 232 14.01 2.19 7.10
C THR A 232 13.45 2.13 5.69
N LEU A 233 14.04 2.88 4.75
CA LEU A 233 13.90 2.73 3.30
C LEU A 233 13.33 1.36 2.96
N ILE A 234 12.41 1.24 1.99
CA ILE A 234 12.04 -0.04 1.35
C ILE A 234 13.31 -0.91 1.25
N GLN A 235 13.53 -1.70 2.29
CA GLN A 235 14.71 -2.48 2.55
C GLN A 235 14.02 -3.79 2.69
N GLU A 236 13.97 -4.43 1.53
CA GLU A 236 13.75 -5.85 1.36
C GLU A 236 12.86 -6.39 2.46
N TYR A 237 11.56 -6.38 2.20
CA TYR A 237 10.69 -7.38 2.80
C TYR A 237 11.21 -8.73 2.29
N ARG A 238 12.30 -9.23 2.87
CA ARG A 238 12.52 -10.66 2.95
C ARG A 238 11.32 -11.14 3.74
N SER A 239 10.40 -11.80 3.04
CA SER A 239 9.62 -12.84 3.67
C SER A 239 10.59 -13.61 4.55
N VAL A 240 10.40 -13.49 5.87
CA VAL A 240 10.89 -14.54 6.74
C VAL A 240 10.01 -15.71 6.36
N GLU A 241 10.47 -16.46 5.35
CA GLU A 241 9.97 -17.77 5.03
C GLU A 241 10.22 -18.59 6.29
N GLU A 242 9.18 -18.74 7.10
CA GLU A 242 9.12 -19.86 8.02
C GLU A 242 9.14 -21.11 7.13
N ASP A 243 10.18 -21.93 7.31
CA ASP A 243 10.44 -23.19 6.64
C ASP A 243 9.19 -24.11 6.67
N ASP A 244 8.28 -23.95 5.70
CA ASP A 244 7.27 -24.94 5.35
C ASP A 244 7.73 -25.64 4.06
N PRO A 245 8.43 -26.78 4.15
CA PRO A 245 9.08 -27.44 3.02
C PRO A 245 8.11 -28.04 1.98
N GLU A 246 6.79 -27.89 2.14
CA GLU A 246 5.80 -28.43 1.19
C GLU A 246 5.07 -27.37 0.34
N ARG A 247 5.31 -26.07 0.54
CA ARG A 247 4.65 -25.05 -0.27
C ARG A 247 5.42 -24.82 -1.58
N VAL A 248 5.19 -25.69 -2.56
CA VAL A 248 5.64 -25.46 -3.94
C VAL A 248 4.81 -24.30 -4.53
N GLU A 249 5.35 -23.08 -4.47
CA GLU A 249 4.80 -21.96 -5.23
C GLU A 249 5.05 -22.20 -6.73
N TYR A 250 3.97 -22.28 -7.51
CA TYR A 250 4.06 -22.29 -8.97
C TYR A 250 3.84 -20.86 -9.46
N ASP A 251 4.90 -20.23 -9.95
CA ASP A 251 4.80 -18.98 -10.71
C ASP A 251 3.90 -19.23 -11.95
N THR A 252 2.70 -18.66 -11.94
CA THR A 252 1.79 -18.69 -13.09
C THR A 252 1.94 -17.39 -13.87
N GLU A 253 2.24 -17.46 -15.17
CA GLU A 253 2.25 -16.26 -16.01
C GLU A 253 0.84 -15.95 -16.51
N VAL A 254 0.39 -14.71 -16.36
CA VAL A 254 -0.93 -14.25 -16.82
C VAL A 254 -0.75 -13.01 -17.69
N TYR A 255 -1.38 -13.00 -18.85
CA TYR A 255 -1.39 -11.86 -19.76
C TYR A 255 -2.72 -11.15 -19.62
N THR A 256 -2.66 -9.82 -19.47
CA THR A 256 -3.86 -9.02 -19.26
C THR A 256 -3.94 -7.88 -20.27
N ASP A 257 -5.15 -7.63 -20.80
CA ASP A 257 -5.37 -6.50 -21.70
C ASP A 257 -6.77 -5.90 -21.56
N GLY A 258 -6.83 -4.58 -21.60
CA GLY A 258 -8.07 -3.81 -21.59
C GLY A 258 -8.32 -3.26 -22.98
N SER A 259 -9.57 -3.33 -23.43
CA SER A 259 -9.99 -2.70 -24.69
C SER A 259 -11.19 -1.81 -24.42
N CYS A 260 -11.26 -0.66 -25.08
CA CYS A 260 -12.39 0.24 -24.96
C CYS A 260 -12.80 0.84 -26.30
N LEU A 261 -14.07 0.69 -26.64
CA LEU A 261 -14.70 1.34 -27.77
C LEU A 261 -15.20 2.73 -27.35
N ASN A 262 -15.09 3.72 -28.25
CA ASN A 262 -15.47 5.12 -27.99
C ASN A 262 -14.80 5.69 -26.72
N ASN A 263 -13.54 5.33 -26.50
CA ASN A 263 -12.78 5.75 -25.34
C ASN A 263 -12.77 7.29 -25.23
N GLY A 264 -12.99 7.82 -24.02
CA GLY A 264 -13.09 9.27 -23.79
C GLY A 264 -14.48 9.89 -24.06
N THR A 265 -15.48 9.09 -24.41
CA THR A 265 -16.87 9.56 -24.58
C THR A 265 -17.80 8.99 -23.50
N ALA A 266 -18.99 9.58 -23.33
CA ALA A 266 -20.03 9.01 -22.48
C ALA A 266 -20.58 7.67 -22.99
N ALA A 267 -20.33 7.33 -24.26
CA ALA A 267 -20.70 6.07 -24.89
C ALA A 267 -19.57 5.03 -24.84
N ALA A 268 -18.54 5.25 -24.02
CA ALA A 268 -17.43 4.33 -23.88
C ALA A 268 -17.90 2.96 -23.35
N VAL A 269 -17.47 1.90 -24.03
CA VAL A 269 -17.72 0.51 -23.61
C VAL A 269 -16.40 -0.24 -23.61
N CYS A 270 -15.99 -0.73 -22.45
CA CYS A 270 -14.74 -1.42 -22.26
C CYS A 270 -14.94 -2.87 -21.80
N GLY A 271 -13.98 -3.69 -22.21
CA GLY A 271 -13.79 -5.07 -21.78
C GLY A 271 -12.39 -5.28 -21.22
N SER A 272 -12.21 -6.42 -20.59
CA SER A 272 -10.98 -6.83 -19.93
C SER A 272 -10.73 -8.31 -20.23
N GLY A 273 -9.52 -8.67 -20.63
CA GLY A 273 -9.10 -10.06 -20.86
C GLY A 273 -8.06 -10.53 -19.84
N LEU A 274 -8.18 -11.79 -19.42
CA LEU A 274 -7.13 -12.56 -18.73
C LEU A 274 -6.79 -13.77 -19.59
N TRP A 275 -5.51 -14.00 -19.86
CA TRP A 275 -5.03 -15.13 -20.66
C TRP A 275 -3.86 -15.84 -19.95
N TYR A 276 -4.06 -17.11 -19.64
CA TYR A 276 -3.13 -17.99 -18.93
C TYR A 276 -2.37 -18.94 -19.88
N GLY A 277 -2.84 -19.07 -21.13
CA GLY A 277 -2.29 -20.00 -22.12
C GLY A 277 -3.34 -20.53 -23.08
N GLU A 278 -2.92 -21.14 -24.19
CA GLU A 278 -3.87 -21.72 -25.15
C GLU A 278 -4.67 -22.86 -24.51
N GLY A 279 -6.00 -22.77 -24.57
CA GLY A 279 -6.91 -23.79 -24.01
C GLY A 279 -7.05 -23.80 -22.49
N ASP A 280 -6.42 -22.87 -21.76
CA ASP A 280 -6.59 -22.77 -20.30
C ASP A 280 -8.03 -22.34 -19.95
N ALA A 281 -8.69 -23.11 -19.08
CA ALA A 281 -10.07 -22.87 -18.69
C ALA A 281 -10.26 -21.59 -17.86
N ARG A 282 -9.18 -21.02 -17.31
CA ARG A 282 -9.18 -19.75 -16.57
C ARG A 282 -9.16 -18.53 -17.50
N ASN A 283 -8.87 -18.71 -18.78
CA ASN A 283 -8.98 -17.64 -19.78
C ASN A 283 -10.37 -17.03 -19.74
N THR A 284 -10.46 -15.71 -19.58
CA THR A 284 -11.75 -15.04 -19.47
C THR A 284 -11.75 -13.66 -20.08
N ALA A 285 -12.92 -13.25 -20.57
CA ALA A 285 -13.20 -11.91 -21.03
C ALA A 285 -14.36 -11.34 -20.20
N LEU A 286 -14.09 -10.23 -19.51
CA LEU A 286 -15.00 -9.59 -18.58
C LEU A 286 -15.45 -8.25 -19.16
N ARG A 287 -16.76 -8.02 -19.17
CA ARG A 287 -17.30 -6.69 -19.46
C ARG A 287 -17.10 -5.80 -18.25
N VAL A 288 -16.55 -4.61 -18.45
CA VAL A 288 -16.47 -3.59 -17.40
C VAL A 288 -17.89 -3.08 -17.16
N GLY A 289 -18.35 -3.13 -15.92
CA GLY A 289 -19.71 -2.73 -15.52
C GLY A 289 -20.05 -1.27 -15.85
N LEU A 290 -21.30 -0.88 -15.63
CA LEU A 290 -21.79 0.49 -15.87
C LEU A 290 -21.16 1.47 -14.86
N GLU A 291 -20.82 2.68 -15.30
CA GLU A 291 -20.02 3.78 -14.69
C GLU A 291 -18.70 4.03 -15.47
N PRO A 292 -18.19 5.28 -15.56
CA PRO A 292 -17.50 5.76 -16.76
C PRO A 292 -16.35 4.86 -17.18
N GLN A 293 -16.48 4.30 -18.37
CA GLN A 293 -15.59 3.29 -18.89
C GLN A 293 -14.45 3.98 -19.65
N SER A 294 -13.23 3.55 -19.41
CA SER A 294 -12.05 3.94 -20.21
C SER A 294 -11.09 2.78 -20.32
N ASN A 295 -10.13 2.87 -21.24
CA ASN A 295 -9.14 1.82 -21.43
C ASN A 295 -8.39 1.46 -20.11
N ASN A 296 -8.09 2.49 -19.31
CA ASN A 296 -7.43 2.32 -18.01
C ASN A 296 -8.33 1.59 -16.99
N VAL A 297 -9.64 1.82 -17.02
CA VAL A 297 -10.61 1.12 -16.16
C VAL A 297 -10.72 -0.35 -16.56
N GLY A 298 -10.66 -0.65 -17.87
CA GLY A 298 -10.58 -2.02 -18.38
C GLY A 298 -9.39 -2.80 -17.83
N ARG A 299 -8.21 -2.17 -17.85
CA ARG A 299 -6.99 -2.76 -17.29
C ARG A 299 -7.07 -2.96 -15.77
N ALA A 300 -7.50 -1.95 -15.03
CA ALA A 300 -7.56 -2.02 -13.57
C ALA A 300 -8.51 -3.11 -13.04
N ARG A 301 -9.56 -3.46 -13.79
CA ARG A 301 -10.54 -4.47 -13.37
C ARG A 301 -10.00 -5.91 -13.39
N GLN A 302 -8.84 -6.15 -14.00
CA GLN A 302 -8.21 -7.47 -14.14
C GLN A 302 -7.66 -7.99 -12.81
N VAL A 303 -7.09 -7.09 -12.04
CA VAL A 303 -6.37 -7.40 -10.79
C VAL A 303 -7.31 -8.03 -9.75
N SER A 304 -8.60 -7.69 -9.75
CA SER A 304 -9.56 -8.27 -8.80
C SER A 304 -10.01 -9.70 -9.13
N TYR A 305 -9.65 -10.24 -10.30
CA TYR A 305 -10.06 -11.57 -10.76
C TYR A 305 -8.92 -12.59 -10.85
N ILE A 306 -7.67 -12.15 -10.63
CA ILE A 306 -6.54 -13.06 -10.45
C ILE A 306 -6.60 -13.59 -9.01
N PRO A 307 -6.75 -14.91 -8.78
CA PRO A 307 -6.76 -15.49 -7.44
C PRO A 307 -5.46 -15.16 -6.70
N ALA A 308 -5.56 -14.74 -5.44
CA ALA A 308 -4.39 -14.44 -4.62
C ALA A 308 -3.53 -15.71 -4.47
N GLY A 309 -2.30 -15.68 -5.00
CA GLY A 309 -1.35 -16.80 -4.98
C GLY A 309 -1.11 -17.48 -6.34
N GLU A 310 -1.80 -17.06 -7.41
CA GLU A 310 -1.57 -17.59 -8.77
C GLU A 310 -1.22 -16.45 -9.75
N GLY A 311 0.02 -15.98 -9.69
CA GLY A 311 0.69 -15.50 -10.89
C GLY A 311 1.00 -14.01 -11.07
N ARG A 312 1.88 -13.75 -12.05
CA ARG A 312 2.43 -12.44 -12.44
C ARG A 312 1.74 -11.94 -13.71
N ALA A 313 1.38 -10.65 -13.75
CA ALA A 313 0.67 -10.04 -14.88
C ALA A 313 1.59 -9.19 -15.77
N SER A 314 1.64 -9.45 -17.08
CA SER A 314 2.32 -8.59 -18.06
C SER A 314 1.31 -7.89 -18.98
N SER A 315 1.55 -6.61 -19.31
CA SER A 315 0.66 -5.78 -20.15
C SER A 315 1.40 -5.27 -21.39
N SER A 316 0.72 -5.25 -22.54
CA SER A 316 1.18 -4.58 -23.75
C SER A 316 0.17 -3.52 -24.20
N SER A 317 0.63 -2.48 -24.89
CA SER A 317 -0.20 -1.38 -25.41
C SER A 317 -0.45 -1.58 -26.91
N ALA A 318 -1.71 -1.65 -27.32
CA ALA A 318 -2.11 -1.44 -28.71
C ALA A 318 -2.96 -0.16 -28.78
N SER A 319 -2.44 0.87 -29.46
CA SER A 319 -3.19 2.08 -29.81
C SER A 319 -3.96 1.89 -31.13
N GLU A 320 -4.97 2.72 -31.28
CA GLU A 320 -6.18 2.60 -32.09
C GLU A 320 -5.97 2.73 -33.62
N LEU A 321 -6.71 1.87 -34.35
CA LEU A 321 -7.18 1.87 -35.75
C LEU A 321 -6.48 2.73 -36.83
N ASP A 322 -6.00 2.05 -37.88
CA ASP A 322 -6.10 2.54 -39.25
C ASP A 322 -6.84 1.52 -40.14
N LEU A 323 -7.83 2.00 -40.89
CA LEU A 323 -8.64 1.23 -41.81
C LEU A 323 -7.78 0.88 -43.04
N GLY A 324 -7.18 -0.30 -43.04
CA GLY A 324 -6.40 -0.75 -44.20
C GLY A 324 -6.07 -2.23 -44.17
N THR A 325 -6.60 -2.97 -45.14
CA THR A 325 -6.25 -4.36 -45.45
C THR A 325 -4.74 -4.61 -45.43
N LYS A 326 -4.20 -5.20 -44.37
CA LYS A 326 -2.90 -5.90 -44.39
C LYS A 326 -2.93 -7.15 -43.52
N ARG A 327 -2.63 -8.26 -44.20
CA ARG A 327 -2.48 -9.63 -43.69
C ARG A 327 -1.14 -9.74 -42.96
N TRP A 328 -1.14 -10.12 -41.68
CA TRP A 328 0.11 -10.43 -40.97
C TRP A 328 0.45 -11.92 -41.07
N LYS A 329 1.70 -12.22 -41.44
CA LYS A 329 2.32 -13.55 -41.36
C LYS A 329 2.83 -13.75 -39.93
N VAL A 330 2.36 -14.80 -39.27
CA VAL A 330 2.99 -15.31 -38.04
C VAL A 330 4.37 -15.87 -38.42
N LYS A 331 5.42 -15.46 -37.69
CA LYS A 331 6.75 -16.08 -37.74
C LYS A 331 6.80 -17.20 -36.70
N ASP A 332 7.27 -18.36 -37.16
CA ASP A 332 7.40 -19.61 -36.40
C ASP A 332 8.17 -19.46 -35.09
N VAL A 333 7.66 -20.10 -34.02
CA VAL A 333 8.48 -20.57 -32.88
C VAL A 333 8.54 -22.09 -32.98
N ARG A 334 9.77 -22.63 -33.06
CA ARG A 334 10.06 -24.07 -33.20
C ARG A 334 9.76 -24.82 -31.91
N ALA A 335 8.85 -25.78 -31.94
CA ALA A 335 8.70 -26.82 -30.91
C ALA A 335 9.43 -28.11 -31.33
N ARG A 336 10.21 -28.71 -30.41
CA ARG A 336 10.71 -30.09 -30.53
C ARG A 336 9.69 -31.01 -29.85
N ALA A 337 9.00 -31.84 -30.61
CA ALA A 337 8.12 -32.89 -30.09
C ALA A 337 8.85 -34.24 -29.98
N ARG A 338 8.63 -34.97 -28.88
CA ARG A 338 8.89 -36.41 -28.76
C ARG A 338 7.62 -37.19 -29.12
N PRO A 339 7.69 -38.37 -29.76
CA PRO A 339 6.51 -39.12 -30.14
C PRO A 339 5.94 -39.91 -28.96
N VAL A 340 4.63 -39.84 -28.77
CA VAL A 340 3.85 -40.77 -27.93
C VAL A 340 3.05 -41.67 -28.86
N SER A 341 3.06 -42.97 -28.55
CA SER A 341 2.42 -44.07 -29.24
C SER A 341 0.89 -44.13 -28.98
N SER A 342 0.13 -44.23 -30.07
CA SER A 342 -1.12 -44.99 -30.30
C SER A 342 -2.20 -45.17 -29.20
N ILE A 343 -3.40 -44.57 -29.43
CA ILE A 343 -4.77 -45.15 -29.69
C ILE A 343 -5.31 -46.22 -28.69
N PRO A 344 -6.62 -46.24 -28.27
CA PRO A 344 -7.85 -46.07 -29.11
C PRO A 344 -8.93 -45.11 -28.57
N VAL A 345 -9.64 -44.35 -29.42
CA VAL A 345 -10.85 -44.69 -30.24
C VAL A 345 -11.99 -45.29 -29.41
N GLY A 346 -12.92 -44.40 -29.02
CA GLY A 346 -14.26 -44.74 -28.56
C GLY A 346 -15.30 -44.05 -29.45
N GLU A 347 -16.15 -44.83 -30.09
CA GLU A 347 -17.26 -44.40 -30.93
C GLU A 347 -18.43 -43.90 -30.07
N GLY A 348 -19.01 -42.74 -30.44
CA GLY A 348 -20.28 -42.25 -29.90
C GLY A 348 -21.10 -41.60 -31.01
N ARG A 349 -22.23 -42.22 -31.35
CA ARG A 349 -23.21 -41.76 -32.35
C ARG A 349 -24.36 -40.95 -31.71
N ALA A 350 -25.07 -40.26 -32.61
CA ALA A 350 -26.38 -39.61 -32.51
C ALA A 350 -26.36 -38.17 -31.95
N SER A 351 -27.13 -37.19 -32.46
CA SER A 351 -28.03 -37.09 -33.62
C SER A 351 -28.38 -35.61 -33.85
N SER A 352 -28.71 -35.26 -35.10
CA SER A 352 -29.20 -33.98 -35.66
C SER A 352 -30.29 -33.26 -34.83
N SER A 353 -30.37 -31.93 -34.79
CA SER A 353 -30.90 -31.02 -35.83
C SER A 353 -30.61 -29.57 -35.40
N SER A 354 -30.12 -28.67 -36.25
CA SER A 354 -30.89 -27.86 -37.19
C SER A 354 -29.92 -26.93 -37.94
N ALA A 355 -30.20 -26.74 -39.23
CA ALA A 355 -29.32 -26.12 -40.21
C ALA A 355 -29.38 -24.58 -40.18
N GLY A 356 -28.21 -23.95 -40.25
CA GLY A 356 -27.99 -22.57 -40.67
C GLY A 356 -26.79 -22.56 -41.61
N ASP A 357 -27.06 -22.31 -42.88
CA ASP A 357 -26.18 -22.49 -44.04
C ASP A 357 -25.25 -21.28 -44.25
N LEU A 358 -23.93 -21.48 -44.22
CA LEU A 358 -22.94 -20.54 -44.77
C LEU A 358 -21.65 -21.27 -45.21
N GLY A 359 -21.57 -21.58 -46.51
CA GLY A 359 -20.40 -21.50 -47.38
C GLY A 359 -19.07 -22.13 -46.92
N THR A 360 -18.81 -23.38 -47.29
CA THR A 360 -17.48 -24.00 -47.17
C THR A 360 -16.61 -23.72 -48.41
N LYS A 361 -15.44 -23.10 -48.23
CA LYS A 361 -14.36 -23.09 -49.22
C LYS A 361 -13.28 -24.08 -48.82
N ARG A 362 -13.08 -25.07 -49.70
CA ARG A 362 -12.13 -26.18 -49.68
C ARG A 362 -10.69 -25.67 -49.84
N TRP A 363 -9.77 -26.12 -48.98
CA TRP A 363 -8.33 -25.91 -49.14
C TRP A 363 -7.62 -27.26 -49.38
N LYS A 364 -6.74 -27.29 -50.38
CA LYS A 364 -5.89 -28.44 -50.75
C LYS A 364 -4.67 -28.49 -49.83
N VAL A 365 -4.42 -29.63 -49.21
CA VAL A 365 -3.14 -29.95 -48.55
C VAL A 365 -2.17 -30.49 -49.61
N LYS A 366 -0.92 -30.00 -49.61
CA LYS A 366 0.18 -30.57 -50.40
C LYS A 366 1.10 -31.36 -49.47
N ASP A 367 1.33 -32.62 -49.83
CA ASP A 367 2.31 -33.52 -49.22
C ASP A 367 3.73 -32.96 -49.30
N VAL A 368 4.51 -33.17 -48.22
CA VAL A 368 5.98 -33.10 -48.28
C VAL A 368 6.57 -34.31 -47.56
N ARG A 369 7.40 -35.06 -48.31
CA ARG A 369 8.11 -36.27 -47.92
C ARG A 369 9.26 -35.98 -46.94
N ALA A 370 9.41 -36.83 -45.93
CA ALA A 370 10.59 -36.89 -45.07
C ALA A 370 11.75 -37.66 -45.76
N ARG A 371 12.99 -37.18 -45.57
CA ARG A 371 14.21 -37.97 -45.81
C ARG A 371 15.00 -38.02 -44.49
N ALA A 372 15.35 -39.24 -44.08
CA ALA A 372 16.21 -39.55 -42.95
C ALA A 372 17.63 -39.92 -43.42
N ARG A 373 18.63 -39.76 -42.52
CA ARG A 373 19.91 -40.52 -42.37
C ARG A 373 20.91 -39.74 -41.47
N PRO A 374 21.99 -40.34 -40.94
CA PRO A 374 22.04 -41.41 -39.93
C PRO A 374 23.00 -41.07 -38.75
N VAL A 375 23.09 -42.02 -37.81
CA VAL A 375 23.83 -42.03 -36.53
C VAL A 375 25.35 -42.14 -36.71
N SER A 376 26.14 -41.59 -35.76
CA SER A 376 27.49 -42.10 -35.44
C SER A 376 27.92 -41.86 -33.97
N SER A 377 28.04 -42.99 -33.24
CA SER A 377 29.09 -43.41 -32.29
C SER A 377 29.57 -42.58 -31.08
N ILE A 378 29.68 -43.32 -29.98
CA ILE A 378 30.23 -43.10 -28.61
C ILE A 378 31.78 -43.27 -28.61
N PRO A 379 32.52 -42.74 -27.60
CA PRO A 379 33.13 -43.61 -26.54
C PRO A 379 33.06 -42.96 -25.13
N VAL A 380 32.59 -43.66 -24.08
CA VAL A 380 33.32 -44.46 -23.06
C VAL A 380 34.61 -43.83 -22.51
N GLY A 381 34.62 -43.59 -21.19
CA GLY A 381 35.81 -43.32 -20.37
C GLY A 381 35.48 -43.47 -18.88
N GLU A 382 35.99 -44.55 -18.28
CA GLU A 382 35.89 -44.93 -16.86
C GLU A 382 36.84 -44.12 -15.97
N GLY A 383 36.58 -44.09 -14.65
CA GLY A 383 37.68 -44.27 -13.69
C GLY A 383 37.75 -43.40 -12.43
N ARG A 384 37.38 -44.04 -11.32
CA ARG A 384 38.06 -44.08 -9.99
C ARG A 384 37.79 -43.02 -8.92
N ALA A 385 37.49 -43.60 -7.76
CA ALA A 385 37.38 -43.05 -6.42
C ALA A 385 38.74 -42.69 -5.79
N SER A 386 38.72 -41.86 -4.75
CA SER A 386 39.72 -41.85 -3.68
C SER A 386 39.08 -41.41 -2.36
N SER A 387 39.28 -42.25 -1.36
CA SER A 387 38.99 -42.12 0.07
C SER A 387 40.03 -41.25 0.80
N SER A 388 39.65 -40.69 1.96
CA SER A 388 40.45 -40.69 3.23
C SER A 388 39.76 -39.80 4.30
N SER A 389 39.20 -40.39 5.37
CA SER A 389 39.69 -40.40 6.77
C SER A 389 39.45 -39.09 7.55
N ALA A 390 38.54 -39.05 8.54
CA ALA A 390 38.66 -39.48 9.95
C ALA A 390 39.23 -38.37 10.88
N GLY A 391 38.51 -38.07 11.96
CA GLY A 391 38.92 -37.14 13.02
C GLY A 391 37.80 -36.87 14.03
N GLU A 392 37.78 -37.65 15.09
CA GLU A 392 36.84 -37.64 16.23
C GLU A 392 37.32 -36.73 17.39
N LEU A 393 36.34 -36.29 18.22
CA LEU A 393 36.40 -36.01 19.68
C LEU A 393 37.16 -34.79 20.25
N HIS A 394 36.42 -33.84 20.88
CA HIS A 394 36.14 -33.82 22.34
C HIS A 394 35.36 -32.54 22.78
N PRO A 395 34.55 -32.61 23.87
CA PRO A 395 33.89 -31.45 24.49
C PRO A 395 34.50 -31.02 25.84
N GLY A 396 34.23 -29.78 26.25
CA GLY A 396 34.52 -29.19 27.57
C GLY A 396 34.52 -27.65 27.43
N ARG A 397 33.82 -26.84 28.23
CA ARG A 397 33.49 -26.91 29.64
C ARG A 397 32.25 -26.06 29.93
#